data_AF-A0A8S8YHU1-F1
#
_entry.id   AF-A0A8S8YHU1-F1
#
_cell.length_a   1.000
_cell.length_b   1.000
_cell.length_c   1.000
_cell.angle_alpha   90.00
_cell.angle_beta   90.00
_cell.angle_gamma   90.00
#
_symmetry.space_group_name_H-M   'P 1'
#
loop_
_entity.id
_entity.type
_entity.pdbx_description
1 polymer ?
#
loop_
_entity_poly.entity_id
_entity_poly.type
_entity_poly.pdbx_seq_one_letter_code
_entity_poly.pdbx_strand_id
1 'polypeptide(L)'
;MNRSLGAVLIAFSLFLSGCTSETEKPLDPLQDEDGDGLSNGWELERGFDPRNASDVLICQGQAKFCERQYDNHTFPETHNSFSTTEEGTWMAINHYTALQAQWDGGIRAFMIDIHHLTNDDTEKEDVRFCHGSPDAFPHPCMYSEVDAFAWLSHLNSL
;
A
#
# COMPACT_ATOMS: atom_id res chain seq x y z
N MET A 1 71.79 6.86 -30.88
CA MET A 1 70.54 7.62 -30.73
C MET A 1 69.40 6.67 -31.09
N ASN A 2 68.60 6.17 -30.14
CA ASN A 2 67.29 5.50 -30.37
C ASN A 2 66.77 4.73 -29.14
N ARG A 3 67.55 4.56 -28.07
CA ARG A 3 67.08 3.85 -26.86
C ARG A 3 66.25 4.74 -25.93
N SER A 4 66.52 6.04 -25.90
CA SER A 4 65.80 7.02 -25.07
C SER A 4 64.44 7.41 -25.66
N LEU A 5 64.30 7.45 -26.99
CA LEU A 5 63.05 7.85 -27.66
C LEU A 5 61.97 6.77 -27.52
N GLY A 6 62.35 5.48 -27.58
CA GLY A 6 61.41 4.37 -27.38
C GLY A 6 60.88 4.26 -25.95
N ALA A 7 61.70 4.59 -24.94
CA ALA A 7 61.29 4.58 -23.54
C ALA A 7 60.28 5.69 -23.22
N VAL A 8 60.44 6.87 -23.82
CA VAL A 8 59.50 8.00 -23.65
C VAL A 8 58.15 7.71 -24.32
N LEU A 9 58.15 7.06 -25.48
CA LEU A 9 56.91 6.68 -26.18
C LEU A 9 56.09 5.61 -25.44
N ILE A 10 56.74 4.63 -24.80
CA ILE A 10 56.07 3.59 -23.98
C ILE A 10 55.49 4.17 -22.68
N ALA A 11 56.19 5.13 -22.07
CA ALA A 11 55.68 5.79 -20.87
C ALA A 11 54.41 6.61 -21.17
N PHE A 12 54.35 7.28 -22.33
CA PHE A 12 53.19 8.10 -22.72
C PHE A 12 51.94 7.26 -23.03
N SER A 13 52.10 6.08 -23.63
CA SER A 13 50.98 5.16 -23.91
C SER A 13 50.40 4.48 -22.67
N LEU A 14 51.16 4.39 -21.58
CA LEU A 14 50.67 3.90 -20.28
C LEU A 14 49.83 4.96 -19.51
N PHE A 15 50.06 6.25 -19.76
CA PHE A 15 49.22 7.32 -19.18
C PHE A 15 47.90 7.52 -19.93
N LEU A 16 47.86 7.25 -21.24
CA LEU A 16 46.64 7.32 -22.07
C LEU A 16 45.74 6.09 -21.98
N SER A 17 46.24 4.98 -21.42
CA SER A 17 45.46 3.77 -21.12
C SER A 17 44.94 3.75 -19.68
N GLY A 18 45.00 4.89 -18.98
CA GLY A 18 44.26 5.13 -17.76
C GLY A 18 42.76 5.07 -18.06
N CYS A 19 42.20 3.85 -18.08
CA CYS A 19 40.79 3.66 -17.79
C CYS A 19 40.56 4.20 -16.39
N THR A 20 40.17 5.47 -16.28
CA THR A 20 39.49 5.96 -15.10
C THR A 20 38.12 5.32 -15.09
N SER A 21 38.06 4.01 -14.79
CA SER A 21 36.87 3.44 -14.20
C SER A 21 36.77 4.17 -12.86
N GLU A 22 35.96 5.22 -12.80
CA GLU A 22 35.44 5.66 -11.51
C GLU A 22 34.81 4.41 -10.93
N THR A 23 35.48 3.82 -9.94
CA THR A 23 34.89 2.74 -9.17
C THR A 23 33.68 3.39 -8.52
N GLU A 24 32.48 3.12 -9.04
CA GLU A 24 31.25 3.60 -8.45
C GLU A 24 31.34 3.36 -6.95
N LYS A 25 31.15 4.45 -6.20
CA LYS A 25 31.15 4.38 -4.74
C LYS A 25 30.12 3.31 -4.34
N PRO A 26 30.49 2.36 -3.46
CA PRO A 26 29.53 1.39 -2.96
C PRO A 26 28.31 2.11 -2.37
N LEU A 27 27.12 1.70 -2.78
CA LEU A 27 25.87 2.23 -2.24
C LEU A 27 25.74 1.83 -0.77
N ASP A 28 25.30 2.76 0.06
CA ASP A 28 24.90 2.49 1.44
C ASP A 28 23.44 2.00 1.43
N PRO A 29 23.13 0.75 1.82
CA PRO A 29 21.78 0.21 1.74
C PRO A 29 20.70 0.99 2.50
N LEU A 30 21.10 1.79 3.51
CA LEU A 30 20.17 2.59 4.33
C LEU A 30 19.99 4.03 3.84
N GLN A 31 20.75 4.45 2.82
CA GLN A 31 20.59 5.77 2.20
C GLN A 31 19.71 5.68 0.96
N ASP A 32 19.33 6.86 0.48
CA ASP A 32 18.55 7.11 -0.72
C ASP A 32 19.46 7.93 -1.64
N GLU A 33 20.01 7.30 -2.68
CA GLU A 33 21.07 7.89 -3.53
C GLU A 33 20.50 8.89 -4.55
N ASP A 34 19.28 8.70 -5.03
CA ASP A 34 18.65 9.58 -6.02
C ASP A 34 17.58 10.53 -5.46
N GLY A 35 17.18 10.34 -4.20
CA GLY A 35 16.27 11.22 -3.47
C GLY A 35 14.80 10.98 -3.77
N ASP A 36 14.41 9.81 -4.27
CA ASP A 36 13.02 9.47 -4.58
C ASP A 36 12.16 9.09 -3.36
N GLY A 37 12.82 8.86 -2.21
CA GLY A 37 12.22 8.50 -0.94
C GLY A 37 12.20 7.00 -0.62
N LEU A 38 12.88 6.17 -1.41
CA LEU A 38 13.20 4.77 -1.15
C LEU A 38 14.69 4.61 -0.82
N SER A 39 15.01 3.60 -0.02
CA SER A 39 16.39 3.26 0.30
C SER A 39 17.00 2.36 -0.76
N ASN A 40 18.29 2.56 -1.04
CA ASN A 40 19.07 1.79 -1.99
C ASN A 40 18.91 0.27 -1.79
N GLY A 41 18.85 -0.18 -0.53
CA GLY A 41 18.66 -1.59 -0.19
C GLY A 41 17.27 -2.10 -0.61
N TRP A 42 16.21 -1.33 -0.30
CA TRP A 42 14.84 -1.68 -0.65
C TRP A 42 14.64 -1.77 -2.16
N GLU A 43 15.24 -0.84 -2.90
CA GLU A 43 15.22 -0.75 -4.36
C GLU A 43 15.91 -1.94 -5.01
N LEU A 44 17.15 -2.22 -4.61
CA LEU A 44 17.94 -3.34 -5.15
C LEU A 44 17.26 -4.69 -4.90
N GLU A 45 16.64 -4.89 -3.74
CA GLU A 45 15.89 -6.11 -3.43
C GLU A 45 14.67 -6.32 -4.35
N ARG A 46 14.15 -5.25 -4.94
CA ARG A 46 12.92 -5.26 -5.77
C ARG A 46 13.18 -4.94 -7.25
N GLY A 47 14.43 -4.71 -7.63
CA GLY A 47 14.85 -4.49 -9.00
C GLY A 47 14.64 -3.07 -9.52
N PHE A 48 14.56 -2.08 -8.62
CA PHE A 48 14.64 -0.65 -8.96
C PHE A 48 16.11 -0.22 -9.03
N ASP A 49 16.39 0.90 -9.70
CA ASP A 49 17.73 1.47 -9.84
C ASP A 49 17.92 2.65 -8.87
N PRO A 50 18.75 2.52 -7.80
CA PRO A 50 18.96 3.57 -6.80
C PRO A 50 19.55 4.88 -7.30
N ARG A 51 19.84 4.98 -8.61
CA ARG A 51 20.35 6.20 -9.25
C ARG A 51 19.35 6.79 -10.24
N ASN A 52 18.11 6.32 -10.24
CA ASN A 52 17.08 6.68 -11.19
C ASN A 52 15.73 6.94 -10.51
N ALA A 53 15.58 8.15 -9.97
CA ALA A 53 14.37 8.59 -9.26
C ALA A 53 13.06 8.55 -10.08
N SER A 54 13.11 8.20 -11.37
CA SER A 54 11.94 8.04 -12.23
C SER A 54 11.34 6.63 -12.20
N ASP A 55 12.01 5.63 -11.63
CA ASP A 55 11.47 4.28 -11.47
C ASP A 55 10.82 4.00 -10.09
N VAL A 56 10.74 5.02 -9.24
CA VAL A 56 10.10 5.02 -7.92
C VAL A 56 8.72 4.33 -7.87
N LEU A 57 8.50 3.53 -6.81
CA LEU A 57 7.17 3.04 -6.44
C LEU A 57 6.49 4.00 -5.46
N ILE A 58 5.24 4.40 -5.76
CA ILE A 58 4.43 5.22 -4.85
C ILE A 58 3.38 4.37 -4.14
N CYS A 59 3.51 4.21 -2.82
CA CYS A 59 2.54 3.51 -1.99
C CYS A 59 1.74 4.51 -1.16
N GLN A 60 0.41 4.45 -1.21
CA GLN A 60 -0.46 5.34 -0.42
C GLN A 60 -0.08 6.84 -0.58
N GLY A 61 0.36 7.22 -1.78
CA GLY A 61 0.70 8.60 -2.14
C GLY A 61 2.15 9.05 -1.85
N GLN A 62 2.99 8.26 -1.17
CA GLN A 62 4.41 8.62 -0.93
C GLN A 62 5.33 7.39 -0.99
N ALA A 63 6.51 7.55 -1.59
CA ALA A 63 7.49 6.46 -1.78
C ALA A 63 7.89 5.79 -0.45
N LYS A 64 8.25 6.58 0.57
CA LYS A 64 8.62 6.11 1.91
C LYS A 64 7.60 5.18 2.60
N PHE A 65 6.34 5.18 2.15
CA PHE A 65 5.33 4.27 2.69
C PHE A 65 5.44 2.85 2.13
N CYS A 66 6.13 2.65 1.00
CA CYS A 66 6.44 1.33 0.46
C CYS A 66 7.42 0.54 1.34
N GLU A 67 8.22 1.22 2.16
CA GLU A 67 9.14 0.60 3.11
C GLU A 67 8.46 0.20 4.43
N ARG A 68 7.23 0.66 4.65
CA ARG A 68 6.51 0.38 5.90
C ARG A 68 5.75 -0.93 5.79
N GLN A 69 5.86 -1.73 6.84
CA GLN A 69 4.99 -2.88 7.02
C GLN A 69 3.57 -2.42 7.37
N TYR A 70 2.59 -3.29 7.14
CA TYR A 70 1.18 -3.01 7.41
C TYR A 70 0.94 -2.59 8.88
N ASP A 71 1.62 -3.22 9.83
CA ASP A 71 1.55 -2.90 11.26
C ASP A 71 2.36 -1.66 11.68
N ASN A 72 3.14 -1.08 10.76
CA ASN A 72 3.90 0.15 10.95
C ASN A 72 3.31 1.31 10.11
N HIS A 73 1.99 1.35 10.02
CA HIS A 73 1.25 2.43 9.39
C HIS A 73 0.05 2.84 10.26
N THR A 74 -0.33 4.11 10.21
CA THR A 74 -1.54 4.59 10.88
C THR A 74 -2.63 4.74 9.84
N PHE A 75 -3.62 3.84 9.88
CA PHE A 75 -4.76 3.90 8.97
C PHE A 75 -5.93 4.63 9.62
N PRO A 76 -6.59 5.56 8.91
CA PRO A 76 -7.90 6.03 9.32
C PRO A 76 -8.92 4.90 9.13
N GLU A 77 -9.67 4.64 10.20
CA GLU A 77 -10.68 3.58 10.29
C GLU A 77 -12.07 4.16 10.52
N THR A 78 -13.09 3.49 9.98
CA THR A 78 -14.49 3.76 10.31
C THR A 78 -15.13 2.59 11.05
N HIS A 79 -15.79 2.90 12.16
CA HIS A 79 -16.56 1.95 12.97
C HIS A 79 -17.89 1.64 12.29
N ASN A 80 -18.21 0.36 12.04
CA ASN A 80 -19.40 -0.10 11.32
C ASN A 80 -19.58 0.60 9.97
N SER A 81 -18.58 0.49 9.11
CA SER A 81 -18.47 1.26 7.85
C SER A 81 -19.67 1.10 6.91
N PHE A 82 -20.35 -0.04 6.96
CA PHE A 82 -21.55 -0.32 6.16
C PHE A 82 -22.81 0.42 6.67
N SER A 83 -22.84 0.82 7.95
CA SER A 83 -24.00 1.43 8.61
C SER A 83 -24.16 2.89 8.17
N THR A 84 -24.74 3.06 6.99
CA THR A 84 -24.86 4.36 6.32
C THR A 84 -26.28 4.64 5.84
N THR A 85 -26.64 5.92 5.76
CA THR A 85 -27.93 6.33 5.19
C THR A 85 -28.06 6.02 3.70
N GLU A 86 -26.95 6.05 2.94
CA GLU A 86 -26.95 5.75 1.50
C GLU A 86 -27.21 4.26 1.21
N GLU A 87 -26.82 3.38 2.12
CA GLU A 87 -27.09 1.94 2.08
C GLU A 87 -28.47 1.57 2.66
N GLY A 88 -29.32 2.57 2.94
CA GLY A 88 -30.67 2.34 3.46
C GLY A 88 -30.73 1.97 4.96
N THR A 89 -29.62 2.06 5.68
CA THR A 89 -29.61 1.89 7.14
C THR A 89 -30.37 3.04 7.80
N TRP A 90 -31.35 2.72 8.63
CA TRP A 90 -32.24 3.72 9.26
C TRP A 90 -32.19 3.70 10.80
N MET A 91 -31.56 2.70 11.40
CA MET A 91 -31.32 2.61 12.84
C MET A 91 -29.84 2.31 13.10
N ALA A 92 -29.29 2.87 14.18
CA ALA A 92 -27.89 2.72 14.55
C ALA A 92 -26.89 3.10 13.45
N ILE A 93 -27.20 4.16 12.71
CA ILE A 93 -26.37 4.76 11.67
C ILE A 93 -25.07 5.28 12.26
N ASN A 94 -23.94 4.98 11.63
CA ASN A 94 -22.64 5.52 11.99
C ASN A 94 -22.17 6.62 11.04
N HIS A 95 -22.51 6.52 9.76
CA HIS A 95 -21.99 7.40 8.71
C HIS A 95 -23.12 7.84 7.76
N TYR A 96 -22.92 8.96 7.05
CA TYR A 96 -23.90 9.37 6.03
C TYR A 96 -23.64 8.69 4.68
N THR A 97 -22.37 8.51 4.33
CA THR A 97 -21.95 8.14 2.98
C THR A 97 -21.43 6.70 2.90
N ALA A 98 -21.71 6.04 1.77
CA ALA A 98 -21.34 4.66 1.47
C ALA A 98 -19.83 4.45 1.26
N LEU A 99 -19.45 3.20 0.97
CA LEU A 99 -18.06 2.74 0.88
C LEU A 99 -17.19 3.58 -0.06
N GLN A 100 -17.68 3.91 -1.26
CA GLN A 100 -16.91 4.70 -2.24
C GLN A 100 -16.46 6.04 -1.67
N ALA A 101 -17.37 6.78 -1.05
CA ALA A 101 -17.06 8.09 -0.49
C ALA A 101 -16.07 8.00 0.70
N GLN A 102 -16.18 6.95 1.51
CA GLN A 102 -15.21 6.69 2.59
C GLN A 102 -13.82 6.39 2.00
N TRP A 103 -13.76 5.56 0.96
CA TRP A 103 -12.52 5.22 0.26
C TRP A 103 -11.87 6.46 -0.38
N ASP A 104 -12.64 7.26 -1.11
CA ASP A 104 -12.19 8.50 -1.74
C ASP A 104 -11.74 9.53 -0.68
N GLY A 105 -12.38 9.50 0.50
CA GLY A 105 -11.99 10.27 1.69
C GLY A 105 -10.71 9.79 2.39
N GLY A 106 -10.09 8.70 1.92
CA GLY A 106 -8.83 8.18 2.43
C GLY A 106 -8.96 7.13 3.54
N ILE A 107 -10.18 6.66 3.86
CA ILE A 107 -10.37 5.55 4.80
C ILE A 107 -9.77 4.27 4.20
N ARG A 108 -8.96 3.56 4.99
CA ARG A 108 -8.28 2.32 4.55
C ARG A 108 -8.44 1.15 5.53
N ALA A 109 -9.10 1.37 6.65
CA ALA A 109 -9.55 0.33 7.55
C ALA A 109 -11.08 0.46 7.75
N PHE A 110 -11.77 -0.68 7.77
CA PHE A 110 -13.22 -0.73 7.83
C PHE A 110 -13.62 -1.79 8.86
N MET A 111 -14.27 -1.36 9.93
CA MET A 111 -14.80 -2.26 10.94
C MET A 111 -16.18 -2.74 10.50
N ILE A 112 -16.39 -4.04 10.43
CA ILE A 112 -17.60 -4.66 9.90
C ILE A 112 -18.11 -5.70 10.88
N ASP A 113 -19.36 -5.56 11.31
CA ASP A 113 -20.07 -6.55 12.09
C ASP A 113 -20.73 -7.55 11.14
N ILE A 114 -20.48 -8.83 11.34
CA ILE A 114 -20.90 -9.91 10.44
C ILE A 114 -21.88 -10.82 11.17
N HIS A 115 -23.05 -11.01 10.57
CA HIS A 115 -24.13 -11.84 11.10
C HIS A 115 -24.75 -12.68 9.99
N HIS A 116 -25.42 -13.78 10.35
CA HIS A 116 -26.45 -14.36 9.49
C HIS A 116 -27.76 -13.58 9.67
N LEU A 117 -28.71 -13.62 8.74
CA LEU A 117 -29.98 -12.90 8.84
C LEU A 117 -30.77 -13.25 10.12
N THR A 118 -30.72 -14.51 10.54
CA THR A 118 -31.32 -15.02 11.77
C THR A 118 -30.36 -15.97 12.50
N ASN A 119 -30.73 -16.40 13.72
CA ASN A 119 -29.91 -17.34 14.51
C ASN A 119 -29.96 -18.79 14.00
N ASP A 120 -30.94 -19.13 13.15
CA ASP A 120 -31.10 -20.49 12.59
C ASP A 120 -30.40 -20.64 11.22
N ASP A 121 -29.98 -19.51 10.64
CA ASP A 121 -29.33 -19.40 9.34
C ASP A 121 -27.83 -19.76 9.44
N THR A 122 -27.31 -20.48 8.44
CA THR A 122 -25.93 -21.00 8.43
C THR A 122 -25.28 -21.03 7.04
N GLU A 123 -25.99 -20.58 6.01
CA GLU A 123 -25.49 -20.61 4.64
C GLU A 123 -24.52 -19.43 4.41
N LYS A 124 -23.96 -19.30 3.21
CA LYS A 124 -23.16 -18.11 2.89
C LYS A 124 -24.06 -16.98 2.41
N GLU A 125 -25.14 -17.30 1.70
CA GLU A 125 -26.04 -16.33 1.06
C GLU A 125 -26.86 -15.49 2.05
N ASP A 126 -26.95 -15.91 3.31
CA ASP A 126 -27.65 -15.22 4.39
C ASP A 126 -26.73 -14.31 5.23
N VAL A 127 -25.43 -14.26 4.90
CA VAL A 127 -24.47 -13.38 5.59
C VAL A 127 -24.80 -11.93 5.27
N ARG A 128 -24.92 -11.12 6.32
CA ARG A 128 -25.24 -9.70 6.29
C ARG A 128 -24.32 -8.91 7.19
N PHE A 129 -24.21 -7.63 6.88
CA PHE A 129 -23.69 -6.65 7.82
C PHE A 129 -24.85 -6.02 8.57
N CYS A 130 -24.82 -6.16 9.89
CA CYS A 130 -25.87 -5.73 10.82
C CYS A 130 -25.21 -5.17 12.07
N HIS A 131 -25.86 -4.26 12.78
CA HIS A 131 -25.23 -3.60 13.94
C HIS A 131 -25.74 -4.14 15.27
N GLY A 132 -24.86 -4.76 16.05
CA GLY A 132 -25.19 -5.27 17.38
C GLY A 132 -24.48 -6.57 17.72
N SER A 133 -25.06 -7.34 18.64
CA SER A 133 -24.50 -8.62 19.09
C SER A 133 -25.40 -9.78 18.66
N PRO A 134 -24.85 -10.96 18.32
CA PRO A 134 -25.64 -12.09 17.81
C PRO A 134 -26.70 -12.58 18.80
N ASP A 135 -26.43 -12.47 20.11
CA ASP A 135 -27.35 -12.88 21.17
C ASP A 135 -28.41 -11.82 21.54
N ALA A 136 -28.45 -10.68 20.82
CA ALA A 136 -29.40 -9.60 21.11
C ALA A 136 -30.84 -9.98 20.69
N PHE A 137 -31.83 -9.50 21.45
CA PHE A 137 -33.24 -9.63 21.10
C PHE A 137 -33.91 -8.24 20.93
N PRO A 138 -34.57 -7.97 19.79
CA PRO A 138 -34.58 -8.78 18.57
C PRO A 138 -33.20 -8.85 17.89
N HIS A 139 -33.03 -9.86 17.02
CA HIS A 139 -31.79 -10.12 16.28
C HIS A 139 -31.28 -8.86 15.55
N PRO A 140 -29.96 -8.56 15.52
CA PRO A 140 -29.43 -7.31 14.96
C PRO A 140 -29.89 -6.98 13.54
N CYS A 141 -30.02 -7.99 12.67
CA CYS A 141 -30.45 -7.79 11.28
C CYS A 141 -31.94 -7.44 11.13
N MET A 142 -32.75 -7.54 12.20
CA MET A 142 -34.17 -7.18 12.14
C MET A 142 -34.41 -5.68 11.99
N TYR A 143 -33.47 -4.85 12.44
CA TYR A 143 -33.60 -3.40 12.33
C TYR A 143 -33.14 -2.92 10.96
N SER A 144 -31.92 -3.28 10.58
CA SER A 144 -31.31 -2.91 9.32
C SER A 144 -30.23 -3.93 8.98
N GLU A 145 -30.12 -4.24 7.69
CA GLU A 145 -29.14 -5.15 7.14
C GLU A 145 -28.61 -4.59 5.82
N VAL A 146 -27.35 -4.87 5.54
CA VAL A 146 -26.72 -4.61 4.26
C VAL A 146 -26.18 -5.95 3.74
N ASP A 147 -26.46 -6.25 2.47
CA ASP A 147 -25.96 -7.47 1.83
C ASP A 147 -24.43 -7.45 1.76
N ALA A 148 -23.80 -8.42 2.44
CA ALA A 148 -22.35 -8.45 2.61
C ALA A 148 -21.61 -8.64 1.28
N PHE A 149 -22.15 -9.45 0.36
CA PHE A 149 -21.50 -9.73 -0.92
C PHE A 149 -21.66 -8.58 -1.89
N ALA A 150 -22.84 -7.95 -1.92
CA ALA A 150 -23.06 -6.74 -2.70
C ALA A 150 -22.12 -5.63 -2.21
N TRP A 151 -22.04 -5.39 -0.89
CA TRP A 151 -21.15 -4.39 -0.32
C TRP A 151 -19.68 -4.66 -0.66
N LEU A 152 -19.19 -5.89 -0.45
CA LEU A 152 -17.81 -6.25 -0.77
C LEU A 152 -17.51 -6.22 -2.27
N SER A 153 -18.50 -6.45 -3.13
CA SER A 153 -18.30 -6.37 -4.58
C SER A 153 -17.93 -4.96 -5.06
N HIS A 154 -18.32 -3.92 -4.31
CA HIS A 154 -17.92 -2.55 -4.60
C HIS A 154 -16.40 -2.36 -4.49
N LEU A 155 -15.69 -3.13 -3.65
CA LEU A 155 -14.22 -3.08 -3.56
C LEU A 155 -13.54 -3.37 -4.90
N ASN A 156 -14.15 -4.20 -5.76
CA ASN A 156 -13.61 -4.51 -7.09
C ASN A 156 -13.76 -3.35 -8.08
N SER A 157 -14.52 -2.32 -7.72
CA SER A 157 -14.75 -1.13 -8.54
C SER A 157 -14.02 0.13 -8.05
N LEU A 158 -13.28 0.04 -6.94
CA LEU A 158 -12.53 1.14 -6.33
C LEU A 158 -11.13 1.34 -6.91
#